data_AF-A0A925H7J8-F1
#
_entry.id   AF-A0A925H7J8-F1
#
_cell.length_a   1.000
_cell.length_b   1.000
_cell.length_c   1.000
_cell.angle_alpha   90.00
_cell.angle_beta   90.00
_cell.angle_gamma   90.00
#
_symmetry.space_group_name_H-M   'P 1'
#
loop_
_entity.id
_entity.type
_entity.pdbx_description
1 polymer ?
#
loop_
_entity_poly.entity_id
_entity_poly.type
_entity_poly.pdbx_seq_one_letter_code
_entity_poly.pdbx_strand_id
1 'polypeptide(L)'
;VIDPVQTVNIGTGSFSLDLTDSLALSNNGYFQRVGGQVGFDKMMAYARKLGLGETTGINHKFESPGRLPVFKQGYAVNHMSSHGDDIEVTAIQLANMTSAIANGGHLLVPHLPRTPEENVRFKREVKRTVEIPQENVNRILPGMIGAVNYGTARRAYDPLQTIAGKTGSCIEQSPTRPWLGLFTSYAPVHDPKIAVTVILRGSGARGKWASAVAGDIYRNLHARLGVRPGTQPGLANDMLVPRTPRIDPRKAAEVSDEEKEDEAAQDAFVVNEAGENATQTNNGQPGLQRTLKTVERPAAAPVKPVATPAPTPEQKPNSGTERPRRVSDRP
;
A
#
# COMPACT_ATOMS: atom_id res chain seq x y z
N VAL A 1 1.45 -22.54 3.20
CA VAL A 1 2.58 -22.01 4.02
C VAL A 1 2.08 -21.66 5.41
N ILE A 2 0.86 -21.13 5.57
CA ILE A 2 0.29 -20.90 6.91
C ILE A 2 -1.19 -21.30 6.93
N ASP A 3 -1.58 -22.01 7.98
CA ASP A 3 -2.97 -22.24 8.35
C ASP A 3 -3.50 -20.95 9.04
N PRO A 4 -4.62 -20.35 8.60
CA PRO A 4 -5.11 -19.09 9.16
C PRO A 4 -5.32 -19.09 10.67
N VAL A 5 -5.56 -20.26 11.27
CA VAL A 5 -5.73 -20.39 12.73
C VAL A 5 -4.40 -20.65 13.45
N GLN A 6 -3.33 -20.93 12.71
CA GLN A 6 -2.01 -21.08 13.29
C GLN A 6 -1.51 -19.72 13.77
N THR A 7 -1.17 -19.66 15.05
CA THR A 7 -0.57 -18.48 15.65
C THR A 7 0.93 -18.45 15.39
N VAL A 8 1.46 -17.25 15.19
CA VAL A 8 2.89 -16.99 15.04
C VAL A 8 3.33 -16.16 16.23
N ASN A 9 4.40 -16.58 16.89
CA ASN A 9 5.03 -15.81 17.96
C ASN A 9 5.71 -14.58 17.35
N ILE A 10 5.35 -13.39 17.84
CA ILE A 10 5.77 -12.10 17.27
C ILE A 10 6.82 -11.36 18.13
N GLY A 11 7.44 -11.99 19.13
CA GLY A 11 8.42 -11.32 20.00
C GLY A 11 9.13 -12.21 21.03
N THR A 12 9.70 -11.60 22.08
CA THR A 12 10.46 -12.29 23.14
C THR A 12 9.60 -12.89 24.26
N GLY A 13 8.28 -12.87 24.13
CA GLY A 13 7.31 -13.40 25.11
C GLY A 13 6.39 -14.48 24.52
N SER A 14 5.30 -14.83 25.23
CA SER A 14 4.30 -15.82 24.80
C SER A 14 3.24 -15.28 23.83
N PHE A 15 3.36 -14.01 23.42
CA PHE A 15 2.34 -13.35 22.61
C PHE A 15 2.40 -13.84 21.16
N SER A 16 1.27 -14.36 20.68
CA SER A 16 1.15 -14.93 19.34
C SER A 16 -0.15 -14.47 18.69
N LEU A 17 -0.09 -14.15 17.40
CA LEU A 17 -1.23 -13.73 16.59
C LEU A 17 -1.49 -14.72 15.47
N ASP A 18 -2.75 -14.92 15.11
CA ASP A 18 -3.11 -15.66 13.90
C ASP A 18 -3.17 -14.72 12.68
N LEU A 19 -3.46 -15.26 11.48
CA LEU A 19 -3.52 -14.45 10.26
C LEU A 19 -4.64 -13.40 10.30
N THR A 20 -5.76 -13.72 10.93
CA THR A 20 -6.95 -12.87 10.99
C THR A 20 -6.65 -11.61 11.78
N ASP A 21 -6.16 -11.78 13.01
CA ASP A 21 -5.84 -10.65 13.89
C ASP A 21 -4.61 -9.88 13.38
N SER A 22 -3.63 -10.57 12.78
CA SER A 22 -2.47 -9.89 12.19
C SER A 22 -2.82 -9.00 11.00
N LEU A 23 -3.76 -9.43 10.15
CA LEU A 23 -4.30 -8.60 9.06
C LEU A 23 -5.12 -7.43 9.62
N ALA A 24 -5.98 -7.68 10.61
CA ALA A 24 -6.85 -6.67 11.20
C ALA A 24 -6.06 -5.55 11.91
N LEU A 25 -4.99 -5.93 12.63
CA LEU A 25 -4.17 -5.04 13.45
C LEU A 25 -2.88 -4.60 12.77
N SER A 26 -2.65 -5.03 11.52
CA SER A 26 -1.44 -4.70 10.76
C SER A 26 -0.14 -5.03 11.49
N ASN A 27 -0.02 -6.25 12.01
CA ASN A 27 1.14 -6.61 12.83
C ASN A 27 2.38 -6.95 11.98
N ASN A 28 3.40 -6.09 12.04
CA ASN A 28 4.64 -6.21 11.29
C ASN A 28 5.43 -7.46 11.68
N GLY A 29 5.51 -7.79 12.97
CA GLY A 29 6.25 -8.97 13.45
C GLY A 29 5.75 -10.28 12.85
N TYR A 30 4.42 -10.43 12.74
CA TYR A 30 3.80 -11.55 12.03
C TYR A 30 4.24 -11.56 10.56
N PHE A 31 4.02 -10.47 9.82
CA PHE A 31 4.32 -10.43 8.37
C PHE A 31 5.81 -10.53 8.05
N GLN A 32 6.71 -10.07 8.93
CA GLN A 32 8.14 -10.29 8.81
C GLN A 32 8.49 -11.77 8.86
N ARG A 33 7.93 -12.50 9.83
CA ARG A 33 8.20 -13.93 10.02
C ARG A 33 7.61 -14.77 8.89
N VAL A 34 6.36 -14.51 8.55
CA VAL A 34 5.66 -15.19 7.46
C VAL A 34 6.30 -14.88 6.11
N GLY A 35 6.57 -13.60 5.84
CA GLY A 35 7.19 -13.15 4.60
C GLY A 35 8.60 -13.70 4.39
N GLY A 36 9.38 -13.80 5.46
CA GLY A 36 10.69 -14.46 5.43
C GLY A 36 10.62 -15.93 5.02
N GLN A 37 9.56 -16.65 5.40
CA GLN A 37 9.34 -18.04 4.98
C GLN A 37 8.84 -18.15 3.54
N VAL A 38 8.04 -17.18 3.07
CA VAL A 38 7.57 -17.12 1.68
C VAL A 38 8.74 -16.83 0.73
N GLY A 39 9.65 -15.94 1.13
CA GLY A 39 10.84 -15.59 0.39
C GLY A 39 10.60 -14.55 -0.72
N PHE A 40 11.70 -13.93 -1.16
CA PHE A 40 11.69 -12.84 -2.13
C PHE A 40 11.07 -13.23 -3.48
N ASP A 41 11.53 -14.34 -4.07
CA ASP A 41 11.14 -14.73 -5.42
C ASP A 41 9.63 -14.99 -5.52
N LYS A 42 9.06 -15.67 -4.53
CA LYS A 42 7.63 -15.98 -4.48
C LYS A 42 6.81 -14.71 -4.27
N MET A 43 7.23 -13.82 -3.37
CA MET A 43 6.57 -12.52 -3.17
C MET A 43 6.54 -11.71 -4.47
N MET A 44 7.69 -11.57 -5.16
CA MET A 44 7.78 -10.82 -6.41
C MET A 44 7.02 -11.49 -7.56
N ALA A 45 6.99 -12.82 -7.62
CA ALA A 45 6.19 -13.54 -8.61
C ALA A 45 4.69 -13.24 -8.45
N TYR A 46 4.16 -13.24 -7.22
CA TYR A 46 2.76 -12.91 -6.97
C TYR A 46 2.46 -11.42 -7.16
N ALA A 47 3.36 -10.52 -6.73
CA ALA A 47 3.23 -9.07 -6.98
C ALA A 47 3.08 -8.78 -8.47
N ARG A 48 3.94 -9.35 -9.31
CA ARG A 48 3.86 -9.21 -10.77
C ARG A 48 2.61 -9.87 -11.35
N LYS A 49 2.21 -11.06 -10.87
CA LYS A 49 0.96 -11.71 -11.29
C LYS A 49 -0.27 -10.86 -10.98
N LEU A 50 -0.24 -10.10 -9.90
CA LEU A 50 -1.32 -9.19 -9.49
C LEU A 50 -1.24 -7.81 -10.16
N GLY A 51 -0.31 -7.60 -11.10
CA GLY A 51 -0.23 -6.37 -11.90
C GLY A 51 0.62 -5.26 -11.30
N LEU A 52 1.38 -5.52 -10.23
CA LEU A 52 2.32 -4.56 -9.67
C LEU A 52 3.62 -4.55 -10.49
N GLY A 53 4.23 -3.37 -10.65
CA GLY A 53 5.45 -3.20 -11.44
C GLY A 53 5.24 -3.12 -12.96
N GLU A 54 3.98 -3.03 -13.40
CA GLU A 54 3.60 -2.80 -14.80
C GLU A 54 2.43 -1.83 -14.91
N THR A 55 2.29 -1.16 -16.06
CA THR A 55 1.12 -0.31 -16.33
C THR A 55 -0.16 -1.14 -16.39
N THR A 56 -1.26 -0.61 -15.85
CA THR A 56 -2.57 -1.26 -15.88
C THR A 56 -3.21 -1.20 -17.26
N GLY A 57 -2.87 -0.18 -18.06
CA GLY A 57 -3.46 0.05 -19.38
C GLY A 57 -4.72 0.91 -19.33
N ILE A 58 -4.90 1.75 -18.29
CA ILE A 58 -6.06 2.64 -18.04
C ILE A 58 -6.29 3.73 -19.09
N ASN A 59 -5.85 3.55 -20.34
CA ASN A 59 -6.04 4.47 -21.46
C ASN A 59 -5.77 5.95 -21.09
N HIS A 60 -4.78 6.18 -20.23
CA HIS A 60 -4.38 7.49 -19.72
C HIS A 60 -2.90 7.73 -20.01
N LYS A 61 -2.54 8.95 -20.40
CA LYS A 61 -1.15 9.32 -20.66
C LYS A 61 -0.36 9.32 -19.33
N PHE A 62 0.94 9.06 -19.42
CA PHE A 62 1.84 9.13 -18.25
C PHE A 62 1.49 8.17 -17.11
N GLU A 63 0.89 7.03 -17.41
CA GLU A 63 0.74 5.96 -16.42
C GLU A 63 2.12 5.45 -16.00
N SER A 64 2.40 5.48 -14.69
CA SER A 64 3.63 4.92 -14.13
C SER A 64 3.48 3.41 -13.94
N PRO A 65 4.49 2.59 -14.31
CA PRO A 65 4.49 1.17 -13.98
C PRO A 65 4.78 0.90 -12.49
N GLY A 66 5.13 1.93 -11.71
CA GLY A 66 5.70 1.75 -10.37
C GLY A 66 7.11 1.16 -10.43
N ARG A 67 7.58 0.63 -9.30
CA ARG A 67 8.90 0.02 -9.15
C ARG A 67 8.83 -1.15 -8.17
N LEU A 68 9.33 -2.31 -8.59
CA LEU A 68 9.53 -3.46 -7.71
C LEU A 68 11.03 -3.71 -7.52
N PRO A 69 11.45 -4.18 -6.32
CA PRO A 69 12.85 -4.52 -6.09
C PRO A 69 13.25 -5.69 -6.99
N VAL A 70 14.50 -5.66 -7.50
CA VAL A 70 15.06 -6.74 -8.33
C VAL A 70 15.69 -7.84 -7.50
N PHE A 71 16.13 -7.53 -6.28
CA PHE A 71 16.73 -8.48 -5.35
C PHE A 71 16.63 -7.96 -3.91
N LYS A 72 16.28 -8.85 -2.97
CA LYS A 72 16.46 -8.66 -1.52
C LYS A 72 16.83 -9.99 -0.87
N GLN A 73 17.55 -9.95 0.24
CA GLN A 73 17.97 -11.14 0.98
C GLN A 73 17.91 -10.92 2.49
N GLY A 74 17.84 -12.03 3.24
CA GLY A 74 17.82 -12.03 4.70
C GLY A 74 16.71 -11.15 5.27
N TYR A 75 17.05 -10.34 6.27
CA TYR A 75 16.09 -9.48 6.95
C TYR A 75 15.40 -8.45 6.04
N ALA A 76 16.03 -8.05 4.92
CA ALA A 76 15.40 -7.14 3.97
C ALA A 76 14.14 -7.74 3.30
N VAL A 77 14.07 -9.07 3.15
CA VAL A 77 12.87 -9.76 2.64
C VAL A 77 11.74 -9.69 3.67
N ASN A 78 12.07 -9.87 4.96
CA ASN A 78 11.11 -9.78 6.05
C ASN A 78 10.50 -8.37 6.10
N HIS A 79 11.35 -7.34 6.08
CA HIS A 79 10.92 -5.94 6.16
C HIS A 79 10.10 -5.51 4.93
N MET A 80 10.49 -5.93 3.72
CA MET A 80 9.70 -5.75 2.51
C MET A 80 8.31 -6.40 2.64
N SER A 81 8.23 -7.58 3.25
CA SER A 81 6.97 -8.32 3.35
C SER A 81 6.00 -7.73 4.37
N SER A 82 6.48 -7.02 5.39
CA SER A 82 5.63 -6.34 6.38
C SER A 82 5.33 -4.88 6.04
N HIS A 83 6.33 -4.13 5.58
CA HIS A 83 6.23 -2.67 5.40
C HIS A 83 6.11 -2.24 3.94
N GLY A 84 6.25 -3.16 2.99
CA GLY A 84 6.27 -2.81 1.55
C GLY A 84 7.54 -2.07 1.13
N ASP A 85 8.63 -2.19 1.88
CA ASP A 85 9.89 -1.50 1.57
C ASP A 85 10.35 -1.71 0.14
N ASP A 86 10.77 -0.61 -0.49
CA ASP A 86 11.34 -0.58 -1.84
C ASP A 86 10.35 -1.02 -2.94
N ILE A 87 9.05 -1.02 -2.61
CA ILE A 87 7.94 -1.20 -3.56
C ILE A 87 7.26 0.16 -3.75
N GLU A 88 7.20 0.61 -4.99
CA GLU A 88 6.46 1.80 -5.39
C GLU A 88 5.33 1.37 -6.33
N VAL A 89 4.10 1.71 -5.98
CA VAL A 89 2.91 1.36 -6.76
C VAL A 89 1.98 2.55 -6.88
N THR A 90 1.21 2.59 -7.95
CA THR A 90 0.17 3.60 -8.16
C THR A 90 -1.14 3.22 -7.47
N ALA A 91 -1.98 4.21 -7.18
CA ALA A 91 -3.32 3.97 -6.64
C ALA A 91 -4.15 3.04 -7.54
N ILE A 92 -4.02 3.17 -8.86
CA ILE A 92 -4.77 2.34 -9.80
C ILE A 92 -4.27 0.89 -9.84
N GLN A 93 -2.96 0.65 -9.66
CA GLN A 93 -2.43 -0.72 -9.51
C GLN A 93 -2.99 -1.39 -8.25
N LEU A 94 -3.05 -0.67 -7.13
CA LEU A 94 -3.63 -1.19 -5.88
C LEU A 94 -5.14 -1.48 -6.02
N ALA A 95 -5.89 -0.58 -6.65
CA ALA A 95 -7.31 -0.77 -6.91
C ALA A 95 -7.56 -1.98 -7.82
N ASN A 96 -6.76 -2.14 -8.87
CA ASN A 96 -6.88 -3.26 -9.81
C ASN A 96 -6.48 -4.60 -9.15
N MET A 97 -5.40 -4.62 -8.36
CA MET A 97 -5.02 -5.79 -7.55
C MET A 97 -6.14 -6.18 -6.59
N THR A 98 -6.72 -5.21 -5.88
CA THR A 98 -7.82 -5.45 -4.93
C THR A 98 -9.06 -5.97 -5.64
N SER A 99 -9.39 -5.40 -6.81
CA SER A 99 -10.47 -5.90 -7.67
C SER A 99 -10.23 -7.34 -8.10
N ALA A 100 -9.01 -7.68 -8.52
CA ALA A 100 -8.66 -9.05 -8.92
C ALA A 100 -8.83 -10.04 -7.76
N ILE A 101 -8.45 -9.68 -6.53
CA ILE A 101 -8.68 -10.54 -5.36
C ILE A 101 -10.18 -10.74 -5.11
N ALA A 102 -10.97 -9.67 -5.24
CA ALA A 102 -12.41 -9.70 -4.99
C ALA A 102 -13.21 -10.44 -6.08
N ASN A 103 -12.71 -10.48 -7.32
CA ASN A 103 -13.46 -10.96 -8.49
C ASN A 103 -13.05 -12.37 -8.98
N GLY A 104 -12.34 -13.14 -8.15
CA GLY A 104 -11.92 -14.50 -8.49
C GLY A 104 -10.61 -14.59 -9.29
N GLY A 105 -9.78 -13.54 -9.25
CA GLY A 105 -8.44 -13.51 -9.83
C GLY A 105 -8.36 -12.87 -11.22
N HIS A 106 -9.43 -12.27 -11.73
CA HIS A 106 -9.41 -11.60 -13.02
C HIS A 106 -8.81 -10.20 -12.90
N LEU A 107 -7.56 -10.06 -13.31
CA LEU A 107 -6.90 -8.77 -13.43
C LEU A 107 -7.40 -8.08 -14.69
N LEU A 108 -8.16 -7.01 -14.51
CA LEU A 108 -8.82 -6.28 -15.60
C LEU A 108 -7.90 -5.20 -16.17
N VAL A 109 -8.17 -4.77 -17.39
CA VAL A 109 -7.67 -3.48 -17.89
C VAL A 109 -8.66 -2.41 -17.45
N PRO A 110 -8.28 -1.48 -16.54
CA PRO A 110 -9.16 -0.39 -16.17
C PRO A 110 -9.45 0.50 -17.38
N HIS A 111 -10.57 1.21 -17.38
CA HIS A 111 -10.91 2.13 -18.47
C HIS A 111 -11.48 3.43 -17.91
N LEU A 112 -10.94 4.55 -18.38
CA LEU A 112 -11.45 5.89 -18.09
C LEU A 112 -12.18 6.42 -19.33
N PRO A 113 -13.53 6.31 -19.41
CA PRO A 113 -14.30 6.89 -20.50
C PRO A 113 -14.31 8.42 -20.38
N ARG A 114 -14.10 9.11 -21.50
CA ARG A 114 -14.12 10.59 -21.62
C ARG A 114 -15.41 11.11 -22.25
N THR A 115 -16.16 10.23 -22.92
CA THR A 115 -17.41 10.57 -23.61
C THR A 115 -18.50 9.53 -23.28
N PRO A 116 -19.79 9.90 -23.37
CA PRO A 116 -20.89 8.95 -23.25
C PRO A 116 -20.77 7.78 -24.23
N GLU A 117 -20.31 8.05 -25.46
CA GLU A 117 -20.13 7.05 -26.50
C GLU A 117 -19.03 6.04 -26.17
N GLU A 118 -17.92 6.49 -25.56
CA GLU A 118 -16.88 5.60 -25.02
C GLU A 118 -17.45 4.71 -23.91
N ASN A 119 -18.27 5.27 -23.02
CA ASN A 119 -18.90 4.52 -21.94
C ASN A 119 -19.86 3.44 -22.47
N VAL A 120 -20.69 3.76 -23.48
CA VAL A 120 -21.61 2.80 -24.11
C VAL A 120 -20.85 1.68 -24.83
N ARG A 121 -19.70 1.99 -25.44
CA ARG A 121 -18.85 1.00 -26.13
C ARG A 121 -17.95 0.20 -25.19
N PHE A 122 -17.93 0.51 -23.90
CA PHE A 122 -17.07 -0.17 -22.95
C PHE A 122 -17.33 -1.67 -22.97
N LYS A 123 -16.24 -2.45 -23.10
CA LYS A 123 -16.24 -3.89 -22.96
C LYS A 123 -15.21 -4.26 -21.91
N ARG A 124 -15.59 -5.15 -21.00
CA ARG A 124 -14.67 -5.70 -20.03
C ARG A 124 -13.51 -6.39 -20.76
N GLU A 125 -12.28 -6.10 -20.35
CA GLU A 125 -11.08 -6.72 -20.86
C GLU A 125 -10.32 -7.36 -19.69
N VAL A 126 -10.07 -8.66 -19.81
CA VAL A 126 -9.27 -9.41 -18.83
C VAL A 126 -7.84 -9.43 -19.32
N LYS A 127 -6.96 -8.70 -18.65
CA LYS A 127 -5.52 -8.67 -18.97
C LYS A 127 -4.86 -10.01 -18.66
N ARG A 128 -5.22 -10.59 -17.50
CA ARG A 128 -4.68 -11.86 -17.00
C ARG A 128 -5.63 -12.46 -15.97
N THR A 129 -5.67 -13.79 -15.91
CA THR A 129 -6.30 -14.50 -14.79
C THR A 129 -5.22 -15.05 -13.87
N VAL A 130 -5.30 -14.69 -12.60
CA VAL A 130 -4.43 -15.17 -11.53
C VAL A 130 -5.15 -16.29 -10.81
N GLU A 131 -4.52 -17.45 -10.69
CA GLU A 131 -5.09 -18.55 -9.92
C GLU A 131 -5.02 -18.22 -8.42
N ILE A 132 -6.16 -17.77 -7.88
CA ILE A 132 -6.35 -17.52 -6.46
C ILE A 132 -7.47 -18.47 -6.01
N PRO A 133 -7.13 -19.65 -5.46
CA PRO A 133 -8.13 -20.56 -4.92
C PRO A 133 -9.05 -19.83 -3.95
N GLN A 134 -10.36 -20.05 -4.09
CA GLN A 134 -11.37 -19.39 -3.22
C GLN A 134 -11.08 -19.64 -1.74
N GLU A 135 -10.54 -20.81 -1.41
CA GLU A 135 -10.06 -21.12 -0.07
C GLU A 135 -9.07 -20.07 0.44
N ASN A 136 -8.08 -19.67 -0.36
CA ASN A 136 -7.10 -18.65 0.05
C ASN A 136 -7.75 -17.27 0.26
N VAL A 137 -8.76 -16.91 -0.53
CA VAL A 137 -9.54 -15.67 -0.30
C VAL A 137 -10.28 -15.77 1.03
N ASN A 138 -10.94 -16.91 1.29
CA ASN A 138 -11.66 -17.17 2.53
C ASN A 138 -10.75 -17.16 3.77
N ARG A 139 -9.45 -17.43 3.59
CA ARG A 139 -8.43 -17.38 4.65
C ARG A 139 -8.03 -15.95 5.05
N ILE A 140 -8.02 -15.01 4.11
CA ILE A 140 -7.61 -13.60 4.36
C ILE A 140 -8.80 -12.69 4.65
N LEU A 141 -9.97 -13.01 4.12
CA LEU A 141 -11.16 -12.17 4.18
C LEU A 141 -11.61 -11.83 5.61
N PRO A 142 -11.61 -12.75 6.58
CA PRO A 142 -11.95 -12.42 7.97
C PRO A 142 -11.05 -11.33 8.55
N GLY A 143 -9.75 -11.34 8.23
CA GLY A 143 -8.80 -10.33 8.70
C GLY A 143 -9.01 -8.97 8.03
N MET A 144 -9.32 -8.96 6.73
CA MET A 144 -9.66 -7.72 6.00
C MET A 144 -10.96 -7.07 6.48
N ILE A 145 -11.95 -7.89 6.88
CA ILE A 145 -13.17 -7.42 7.53
C ILE A 145 -12.88 -6.96 8.96
N GLY A 146 -12.05 -7.72 9.68
CA GLY A 146 -11.59 -7.38 11.02
C GLY A 146 -10.91 -6.02 11.09
N ALA A 147 -10.12 -5.65 10.07
CA ALA A 147 -9.53 -4.32 9.96
C ALA A 147 -10.60 -3.21 10.05
N VAL A 148 -11.75 -3.39 9.38
CA VAL A 148 -12.86 -2.43 9.35
C VAL A 148 -13.72 -2.49 10.60
N ASN A 149 -13.94 -3.69 11.16
CA ASN A 149 -14.86 -3.86 12.28
C ASN A 149 -14.22 -3.52 13.63
N TYR A 150 -12.95 -3.87 13.83
CA TYR A 150 -12.27 -3.70 15.12
C TYR A 150 -10.81 -3.28 15.03
N GLY A 151 -10.20 -3.32 13.84
CA GLY A 151 -8.78 -3.05 13.64
C GLY A 151 -8.44 -1.63 13.17
N THR A 152 -7.44 -1.55 12.29
CA THR A 152 -6.84 -0.27 11.86
C THR A 152 -7.75 0.59 10.97
N ALA A 153 -8.73 -0.02 10.30
CA ALA A 153 -9.65 0.61 9.35
C ALA A 153 -11.03 0.93 9.93
N ARG A 154 -11.18 0.99 11.26
CA ARG A 154 -12.47 1.22 11.97
C ARG A 154 -13.31 2.39 11.45
N ARG A 155 -12.67 3.43 10.90
CA ARG A 155 -13.36 4.60 10.35
C ARG A 155 -14.10 4.32 9.04
N ALA A 156 -13.78 3.22 8.36
CA ALA A 156 -14.51 2.75 7.18
C ALA A 156 -15.80 2.00 7.51
N TYR A 157 -16.08 1.70 8.80
CA TYR A 157 -17.23 0.88 9.19
C TYR A 157 -18.56 1.41 8.64
N ASP A 158 -19.40 0.47 8.22
CA ASP A 158 -20.71 0.71 7.66
C ASP A 158 -21.70 -0.32 8.21
N PRO A 159 -22.76 0.09 8.93
CA PRO A 159 -23.73 -0.84 9.48
C PRO A 159 -24.64 -1.49 8.42
N LEU A 160 -24.67 -0.98 7.18
CA LEU A 160 -25.56 -1.47 6.14
C LEU A 160 -24.89 -2.44 5.15
N GLN A 161 -23.57 -2.55 5.15
CA GLN A 161 -22.83 -3.48 4.28
C GLN A 161 -21.50 -3.89 4.88
N THR A 162 -21.01 -5.06 4.49
CA THR A 162 -19.66 -5.51 4.87
C THR A 162 -18.63 -4.97 3.89
N ILE A 163 -17.63 -4.26 4.42
CA ILE A 163 -16.46 -3.77 3.68
C ILE A 163 -15.26 -4.61 4.12
N ALA A 164 -14.46 -5.07 3.15
CA ALA A 164 -13.17 -5.71 3.42
C ALA A 164 -12.05 -4.81 2.89
N GLY A 165 -11.00 -4.59 3.68
CA GLY A 165 -9.87 -3.80 3.24
C GLY A 165 -8.63 -3.94 4.10
N LYS A 166 -7.60 -3.17 3.74
CA LYS A 166 -6.35 -3.08 4.49
C LYS A 166 -5.81 -1.66 4.42
N THR A 167 -5.36 -1.16 5.57
CA THR A 167 -4.64 0.09 5.72
C THR A 167 -3.16 -0.06 5.36
N GLY A 168 -2.52 1.07 5.06
CA GLY A 168 -1.07 1.20 5.07
C GLY A 168 -0.70 2.59 5.57
N SER A 169 0.42 2.69 6.25
CA SER A 169 1.04 3.95 6.65
C SER A 169 2.50 3.88 6.24
N CYS A 170 2.98 4.91 5.54
CA CYS A 170 4.37 4.98 5.10
C CYS A 170 4.94 6.36 5.42
N ILE A 171 6.24 6.40 5.68
CA ILE A 171 6.98 7.64 5.84
C ILE A 171 7.55 8.05 4.48
N GLU A 172 7.19 9.22 3.98
CA GLU A 172 7.81 9.81 2.79
C GLU A 172 9.08 10.57 3.18
N GLN A 173 10.07 10.60 2.28
CA GLN A 173 11.25 11.47 2.39
C GLN A 173 10.89 12.92 2.03
N SER A 174 9.89 13.47 2.70
CA SER A 174 9.40 14.84 2.50
C SER A 174 9.43 15.60 3.82
N PRO A 175 10.12 16.75 3.89
CA PRO A 175 10.12 17.59 5.09
C PRO A 175 8.74 18.10 5.48
N THR A 176 7.85 18.30 4.50
CA THR A 176 6.54 18.94 4.69
C THR A 176 5.36 17.95 4.64
N ARG A 177 5.54 16.79 4.02
CA ARG A 177 4.54 15.72 3.96
C ARG A 177 5.16 14.39 4.33
N PRO A 178 5.67 14.25 5.56
CA PRO A 178 6.45 13.08 5.96
C PRO A 178 5.62 11.80 5.98
N TRP A 179 4.30 11.88 5.82
CA TRP A 179 3.44 10.71 5.90
C TRP A 179 2.53 10.53 4.70
N LEU A 180 2.36 9.26 4.37
CA LEU A 180 1.38 8.73 3.43
C LEU A 180 0.45 7.78 4.18
N GLY A 181 -0.86 8.02 4.02
CA GLY A 181 -1.91 7.11 4.49
C GLY A 181 -2.57 6.43 3.30
N LEU A 182 -2.69 5.11 3.37
CA LEU A 182 -3.30 4.28 2.34
C LEU A 182 -4.45 3.46 2.93
N PHE A 183 -5.52 3.30 2.17
CA PHE A 183 -6.49 2.25 2.42
C PHE A 183 -6.98 1.70 1.09
N THR A 184 -6.90 0.38 0.92
CA THR A 184 -7.48 -0.32 -0.23
C THR A 184 -8.54 -1.29 0.24
N SER A 185 -9.66 -1.35 -0.46
CA SER A 185 -10.85 -2.07 -0.01
C SER A 185 -11.77 -2.46 -1.15
N TYR A 186 -12.71 -3.35 -0.88
CA TYR A 186 -13.84 -3.61 -1.75
C TYR A 186 -15.12 -3.86 -0.95
N ALA A 187 -16.26 -3.58 -1.59
CA ALA A 187 -17.58 -3.83 -1.05
C ALA A 187 -18.65 -3.93 -2.16
N PRO A 188 -19.82 -4.51 -1.85
CA PRO A 188 -20.09 -5.38 -0.71
C PRO A 188 -19.26 -6.68 -0.77
N VAL A 189 -18.91 -7.28 0.36
CA VAL A 189 -18.08 -8.51 0.36
C VAL A 189 -18.74 -9.70 -0.35
N HIS A 190 -20.06 -9.89 -0.18
CA HIS A 190 -20.78 -11.04 -0.73
C HIS A 190 -21.02 -10.97 -2.24
N ASP A 191 -21.04 -9.76 -2.80
CA ASP A 191 -21.22 -9.51 -4.22
C ASP A 191 -20.41 -8.26 -4.60
N PRO A 192 -19.08 -8.40 -4.77
CA PRO A 192 -18.18 -7.26 -4.96
C PRO A 192 -18.56 -6.41 -6.17
N LYS A 193 -18.92 -5.14 -5.91
CA LYS A 193 -19.31 -4.18 -6.95
C LYS A 193 -18.28 -3.10 -7.19
N ILE A 194 -17.55 -2.71 -6.15
CA ILE A 194 -16.60 -1.60 -6.22
C ILE A 194 -15.35 -1.93 -5.39
N ALA A 195 -14.19 -1.56 -5.93
CA ALA A 195 -12.93 -1.50 -5.20
C ALA A 195 -12.53 -0.02 -5.05
N VAL A 196 -12.12 0.38 -3.85
CA VAL A 196 -11.73 1.75 -3.53
C VAL A 196 -10.33 1.75 -2.93
N THR A 197 -9.44 2.54 -3.55
CA THR A 197 -8.12 2.84 -3.00
C THR A 197 -8.02 4.35 -2.74
N VAL A 198 -7.73 4.72 -1.51
CA VAL A 198 -7.50 6.10 -1.09
C VAL A 198 -6.05 6.26 -0.67
N ILE A 199 -5.38 7.28 -1.20
CA ILE A 199 -4.05 7.70 -0.77
C ILE A 199 -4.14 9.15 -0.28
N LEU A 200 -3.67 9.39 0.94
CA LEU A 200 -3.53 10.70 1.55
C LEU A 200 -2.05 11.01 1.75
N ARG A 201 -1.65 12.27 1.54
CA ARG A 201 -0.30 12.78 1.80
C ARG A 201 -0.38 14.01 2.68
N GLY A 202 0.48 14.09 3.69
CA GLY A 202 0.51 15.24 4.61
C GLY A 202 1.02 14.84 5.99
N SER A 203 1.28 15.83 6.84
CA SER A 203 1.78 15.60 8.22
C SER A 203 0.89 14.67 9.04
N GLY A 204 -0.44 14.80 8.92
CA GLY A 204 -1.41 13.95 9.61
C GLY A 204 -1.92 12.74 8.82
N ALA A 205 -1.41 12.49 7.60
CA ALA A 205 -1.92 11.42 6.76
C ALA A 205 -1.59 10.05 7.35
N ARG A 206 -2.61 9.18 7.50
CA ARG A 206 -2.50 7.82 8.02
C ARG A 206 -3.54 6.90 7.39
N GLY A 207 -3.28 5.59 7.44
CA GLY A 207 -4.22 4.57 6.95
C GLY A 207 -5.63 4.74 7.54
N LYS A 208 -5.73 5.05 8.83
CA LYS A 208 -7.02 5.31 9.50
C LYS A 208 -7.83 6.43 8.85
N TRP A 209 -7.18 7.51 8.41
CA TRP A 209 -7.86 8.62 7.74
C TRP A 209 -8.21 8.30 6.29
N ALA A 210 -7.35 7.56 5.60
CA ALA A 210 -7.67 7.03 4.26
C ALA A 210 -8.89 6.10 4.31
N SER A 211 -9.01 5.29 5.37
CA SER A 211 -10.17 4.43 5.61
C SER A 211 -11.46 5.22 5.86
N ALA A 212 -11.36 6.39 6.52
CA ALA A 212 -12.51 7.26 6.76
C ALA A 212 -13.11 7.77 5.44
N VAL A 213 -12.25 8.26 4.54
CA VAL A 213 -12.64 8.74 3.21
C VAL A 213 -13.26 7.61 2.38
N ALA A 214 -12.67 6.41 2.41
CA ALA A 214 -13.25 5.25 1.71
C ALA A 214 -14.63 4.87 2.29
N GLY A 215 -14.79 4.91 3.62
CA GLY A 215 -16.08 4.71 4.28
C GLY A 215 -17.13 5.72 3.82
N ASP A 216 -16.77 6.99 3.69
CA ASP A 216 -17.67 8.01 3.14
C ASP A 216 -18.06 7.71 1.70
N ILE A 217 -17.12 7.27 0.86
CA ILE A 217 -17.41 6.85 -0.52
C ILE A 217 -18.44 5.72 -0.54
N TYR A 218 -18.24 4.67 0.27
CA TYR A 218 -19.18 3.55 0.32
C TYR A 218 -20.57 3.96 0.79
N ARG A 219 -20.65 4.78 1.85
CA ARG A 219 -21.93 5.29 2.39
C ARG A 219 -22.68 6.14 1.39
N ASN A 220 -21.98 7.02 0.67
CA ASN A 220 -22.60 7.86 -0.35
C ASN A 220 -23.01 7.08 -1.61
N LEU A 221 -22.49 5.87 -1.81
CA LEU A 221 -22.80 5.01 -2.95
C LEU A 221 -23.84 3.93 -2.65
N HIS A 222 -24.40 3.85 -1.44
CA HIS A 222 -25.38 2.82 -1.03
C HIS A 222 -26.44 2.52 -2.09
N ALA A 223 -27.12 3.55 -2.59
CA ALA A 223 -28.18 3.40 -3.59
C ALA A 223 -27.67 2.76 -4.89
N ARG A 224 -26.46 3.10 -5.34
CA ARG A 224 -25.83 2.52 -6.54
C ARG A 224 -25.33 1.10 -6.31
N LEU A 225 -24.95 0.77 -5.07
CA LEU A 225 -24.50 -0.55 -4.66
C LEU A 225 -25.67 -1.49 -4.30
N GLY A 226 -26.92 -1.01 -4.37
CA GLY A 226 -28.09 -1.79 -3.97
C GLY A 226 -28.20 -2.02 -2.46
N VAL A 227 -27.42 -1.30 -1.65
CA VAL A 227 -27.44 -1.35 -0.19
C VAL A 227 -28.61 -0.50 0.30
N ARG A 228 -29.57 -1.12 1.01
CA ARG A 228 -30.80 -0.44 1.47
C ARG A 228 -30.97 -0.61 2.98
N PRO A 229 -31.41 0.44 3.69
CA PRO A 229 -31.82 0.33 5.10
C PRO A 229 -32.85 -0.79 5.28
N GLY A 230 -32.63 -1.67 6.27
CA GLY A 230 -33.50 -2.82 6.55
C GLY A 230 -33.18 -4.09 5.75
N THR A 231 -32.27 -4.03 4.77
CA THR A 231 -31.65 -5.24 4.23
C THR A 231 -30.55 -5.64 5.21
N GLN A 232 -30.61 -6.85 5.78
CA GLN A 232 -29.46 -7.33 6.55
C GLN A 232 -28.24 -7.27 5.61
N PRO A 233 -27.09 -6.71 6.05
CA PRO A 233 -25.86 -6.86 5.30
C PRO A 233 -25.76 -8.33 4.97
N GLY A 234 -25.71 -8.69 3.69
CA GLY A 234 -25.57 -10.08 3.30
C GLY A 234 -24.27 -10.61 3.90
N LEU A 235 -24.36 -11.15 5.12
CA LEU A 235 -23.36 -12.00 5.73
C LEU A 235 -23.53 -13.32 4.98
N ALA A 236 -23.03 -13.35 3.74
CA ALA A 236 -22.89 -14.58 3.00
C ALA A 236 -21.97 -15.50 3.80
N ASN A 237 -22.58 -16.31 4.65
CA ASN A 237 -22.00 -17.31 5.54
C ASN A 237 -21.50 -16.79 6.89
N ASP A 238 -21.61 -17.66 7.90
CA ASP A 238 -21.10 -17.52 9.28
C ASP A 238 -19.61 -17.12 9.36
N MET A 239 -18.85 -17.23 8.26
CA MET A 239 -17.46 -16.76 8.16
C MET A 239 -17.31 -15.24 8.10
N LEU A 240 -18.39 -14.51 7.80
CA LEU A 240 -18.42 -13.04 7.70
C LEU A 240 -18.99 -12.38 8.96
N VAL A 241 -19.56 -13.16 9.89
CA VAL A 241 -19.94 -12.64 11.21
C VAL A 241 -18.67 -12.08 11.83
N PRO A 242 -18.67 -10.83 12.31
CA PRO A 242 -17.52 -10.27 13.01
C PRO A 242 -17.18 -11.23 14.14
N ARG A 243 -16.12 -12.02 13.97
CA ARG A 243 -15.60 -12.79 15.09
C ARG A 243 -15.25 -11.73 16.14
N THR A 244 -15.79 -11.88 17.34
CA THR A 244 -15.26 -11.15 18.49
C THR A 244 -13.75 -11.32 18.44
N PRO A 245 -12.98 -10.22 18.46
CA PRO A 245 -11.54 -10.34 18.35
C PRO A 245 -11.07 -11.34 19.42
N ARG A 246 -10.23 -12.30 19.02
CA ARG A 246 -9.72 -13.32 19.97
C ARG A 246 -8.85 -12.70 21.06
N ILE A 247 -8.57 -11.41 20.91
CA ILE A 247 -7.76 -10.56 21.75
C ILE A 247 -8.65 -9.44 22.23
N ASP A 248 -8.55 -9.11 23.52
CA ASP A 248 -9.22 -7.94 24.11
C ASP A 248 -8.96 -6.69 23.24
N PRO A 249 -10.00 -5.92 22.83
CA PRO A 249 -9.83 -4.71 22.02
C PRO A 249 -8.81 -3.70 22.56
N ARG A 250 -8.61 -3.61 23.89
CA ARG A 250 -7.57 -2.75 24.48
C ARG A 250 -6.17 -3.30 24.19
N LYS A 251 -5.98 -4.61 24.37
CA LYS A 251 -4.74 -5.30 23.99
C LYS A 251 -4.52 -5.29 22.48
N ALA A 252 -5.60 -5.28 21.69
CA ALA A 252 -5.54 -5.20 20.24
C ALA A 252 -4.97 -3.85 19.77
N ALA A 253 -5.36 -2.75 20.42
CA ALA A 253 -4.77 -1.43 20.19
C ALA A 253 -3.27 -1.41 20.53
N GLU A 254 -2.89 -1.96 21.69
CA GLU A 254 -1.50 -2.08 22.14
C GLU A 254 -0.61 -2.94 21.22
N VAL A 255 -1.16 -3.72 20.29
CA VAL A 255 -0.39 -4.60 19.38
C VAL A 255 -0.48 -4.18 17.92
N SER A 256 -1.27 -3.14 17.64
CA SER A 256 -1.32 -2.50 16.33
C SER A 256 -0.06 -1.65 16.15
N ASP A 257 0.76 -2.03 15.17
CA ASP A 257 1.97 -1.26 14.89
C ASP A 257 1.63 0.10 14.27
N GLU A 258 0.53 0.20 13.52
CA GLU A 258 0.04 1.49 13.01
C GLU A 258 -0.37 2.44 14.15
N GLU A 259 -0.94 1.93 15.26
CA GLU A 259 -1.30 2.79 16.40
C GLU A 259 -0.07 3.21 17.21
N LYS A 260 0.92 2.32 17.38
CA LYS A 260 2.20 2.67 18.00
C LYS A 260 3.01 3.69 17.20
N GLU A 261 3.07 3.52 15.87
CA GLU A 261 3.74 4.46 14.98
C GLU A 261 3.07 5.83 14.99
N ASP A 262 1.73 5.88 15.14
CA ASP A 262 0.98 7.12 15.31
C ASP A 262 1.33 7.84 16.62
N GLU A 263 1.35 7.12 17.75
CA GLU A 263 1.72 7.68 19.06
C GLU A 263 3.17 8.18 19.05
N ALA A 264 4.11 7.36 18.57
CA ALA A 264 5.52 7.73 18.48
C ALA A 264 5.74 8.96 17.58
N ALA A 265 4.98 9.10 16.50
CA ALA A 265 5.04 10.26 15.62
C ALA A 265 4.47 11.53 16.26
N GLN A 266 3.40 11.41 17.07
CA GLN A 266 2.83 12.53 17.82
C GLN A 266 3.80 13.01 18.90
N ASP A 267 4.39 12.08 19.66
CA ASP A 267 5.39 12.42 20.67
C ASP A 267 6.62 13.11 20.05
N ALA A 268 7.11 12.62 18.91
CA ALA A 268 8.21 13.26 18.19
C ALA A 268 7.87 14.67 17.67
N PHE A 269 6.60 14.92 17.30
CA PHE A 269 6.14 16.25 16.87
C PHE A 269 6.05 17.22 18.05
N VAL A 270 5.50 16.78 19.20
CA VAL A 270 5.40 17.59 20.42
C VAL A 270 6.78 17.96 20.97
N VAL A 271 7.77 17.06 20.91
CA VAL A 271 9.15 17.34 21.33
C VAL A 271 9.81 18.40 20.45
N ASN A 272 9.50 18.44 19.14
CA ASN A 272 10.01 19.47 18.24
C ASN A 272 9.33 20.83 18.44
N GLU A 273 8.01 20.88 18.69
CA GLU A 273 7.31 22.13 19.02
C GLU A 273 7.73 22.70 20.39
N ALA A 274 8.04 21.83 21.37
CA ALA A 274 8.60 22.25 22.65
C ALA A 274 10.05 22.77 22.53
N GLY A 275 10.75 22.48 21.44
CA GLY A 275 12.12 22.93 21.15
C GLY A 275 12.21 24.36 20.58
N GLU A 276 11.11 24.96 20.11
CA GLU A 276 11.11 26.32 19.53
C GLU A 276 10.65 27.41 20.51
N ASN A 277 10.32 27.07 21.77
CA ASN A 277 9.91 28.04 22.80
C ASN A 277 10.58 27.81 24.16
N ALA A 278 11.90 27.65 24.19
CA ALA A 278 12.67 27.64 25.43
C ALA A 278 13.67 28.81 25.48
N THR A 279 13.14 30.01 25.73
CA THR A 279 13.95 31.12 26.26
C THR A 279 14.50 30.73 27.63
N GLN A 280 15.81 30.95 27.81
CA GLN A 280 16.57 30.68 29.02
C GLN A 280 15.90 31.22 30.29
N THR A 281 15.69 30.36 31.27
CA THR A 281 15.80 30.72 32.69
C THR A 281 16.53 29.61 33.45
N ASN A 282 17.71 29.97 33.96
CA ASN A 282 18.49 29.17 34.92
C ASN A 282 17.74 29.11 36.25
N ASN A 283 17.61 27.91 36.83
CA ASN A 283 17.90 27.66 38.24
C ASN A 283 17.92 26.14 38.53
N GLY A 284 18.88 25.72 39.35
CA GLY A 284 19.40 24.37 39.40
C GLY A 284 18.63 23.37 40.26
N GLN A 285 18.76 22.09 39.90
CA GLN A 285 19.14 20.96 40.77
C GLN A 285 19.40 19.69 39.91
N PRO A 286 20.20 18.72 40.39
CA PRO A 286 20.96 17.81 39.54
C PRO A 286 20.18 16.53 39.18
N GLY A 287 20.01 16.28 37.87
CA GLY A 287 19.47 15.03 37.32
C GLY A 287 20.53 14.27 36.52
N LEU A 288 20.54 12.94 36.67
CA LEU A 288 21.43 11.96 36.04
C LEU A 288 21.79 12.31 34.58
N GLN A 289 23.09 12.48 34.31
CA GLN A 289 23.65 12.51 32.96
C GLN A 289 23.51 11.12 32.30
N ARG A 290 22.53 10.98 31.40
CA ARG A 290 22.61 9.96 30.34
C ARG A 290 23.56 10.46 29.27
N THR A 291 24.69 9.78 29.13
CA THR A 291 25.71 10.05 28.12
C THR A 291 25.14 9.79 26.73
N LEU A 292 24.77 10.84 26.01
CA LEU A 292 24.52 10.77 24.57
C LEU A 292 25.89 10.69 23.88
N LYS A 293 26.22 9.52 23.31
CA LYS A 293 27.30 9.43 22.31
C LYS A 293 26.79 10.05 21.02
N THR A 294 27.12 11.31 20.80
CA THR A 294 27.04 11.94 19.48
C THR A 294 28.02 11.23 18.56
N VAL A 295 27.52 10.52 17.55
CA VAL A 295 28.34 10.10 16.41
C VAL A 295 28.51 11.34 15.54
N GLU A 296 29.63 12.04 15.69
CA GLU A 296 30.02 13.07 14.73
C GLU A 296 30.20 12.43 13.35
N ARG A 297 29.42 12.92 12.38
CA ARG A 297 29.55 12.58 10.98
C ARG A 297 30.79 13.29 10.43
N PRO A 298 31.74 12.61 9.77
CA PRO A 298 32.88 13.31 9.18
C PRO A 298 32.40 14.28 8.11
N ALA A 299 32.94 15.50 8.15
CA ALA A 299 32.72 16.53 7.14
C ALA A 299 33.08 16.00 5.74
N ALA A 300 32.22 16.29 4.76
CA ALA A 300 32.48 15.97 3.36
C ALA A 300 33.74 16.70 2.89
N ALA A 301 34.69 15.95 2.31
CA ALA A 301 35.86 16.51 1.66
C ALA A 301 35.44 17.40 0.46
N PRO A 302 36.17 18.50 0.18
CA PRO A 302 35.85 19.38 -0.94
C PRO A 302 36.00 18.64 -2.28
N VAL A 303 34.97 18.75 -3.12
CA VAL A 303 34.92 18.20 -4.48
C VAL A 303 35.92 18.96 -5.36
N LYS A 304 36.89 18.25 -5.95
CA LYS A 304 37.76 18.80 -7.00
C LYS A 304 36.92 19.14 -8.24
N PRO A 305 37.17 20.27 -8.93
CA PRO A 305 36.42 20.61 -10.13
C PRO A 305 36.68 19.58 -11.24
N VAL A 306 35.59 19.05 -11.79
CA VAL A 306 35.60 18.19 -12.97
C VAL A 306 35.83 19.07 -14.20
N ALA A 307 36.81 18.72 -15.02
CA ALA A 307 37.09 19.40 -16.28
C ALA A 307 35.93 19.20 -17.27
N THR A 308 35.47 20.30 -17.88
CA THR A 308 34.48 20.32 -18.95
C THR A 308 35.05 19.66 -20.21
N PRO A 309 34.33 18.73 -20.88
CA PRO A 309 34.76 18.25 -22.19
C PRO A 309 34.56 19.35 -23.25
N ALA A 310 35.52 19.45 -24.18
CA ALA A 310 35.53 20.41 -25.28
C ALA A 310 34.34 20.20 -26.24
N PRO A 311 33.82 21.28 -26.88
CA PRO A 311 32.73 21.18 -27.83
C PRO A 311 33.15 20.47 -29.13
N THR A 312 32.30 19.57 -29.61
CA THR A 312 32.43 18.86 -30.89
C THR A 312 32.29 19.85 -32.07
N PRO A 313 33.07 19.73 -33.16
CA PRO A 313 32.98 20.65 -34.31
C PRO A 313 31.66 20.47 -35.09
N GLU A 314 31.00 21.60 -35.38
CA GLU A 314 29.82 21.69 -36.27
C GLU A 314 30.13 21.19 -37.69
N GLN A 315 29.32 20.26 -38.19
CA GLN A 315 29.27 19.91 -39.61
C GLN A 315 28.26 20.83 -40.32
N LYS A 316 28.75 21.59 -41.31
CA LYS A 316 27.92 22.41 -42.22
C LYS A 316 27.03 21.52 -43.11
N PRO A 317 25.81 21.97 -43.44
CA PRO A 317 24.92 21.25 -44.35
C PRO A 317 25.37 21.49 -45.81
N ASN A 318 25.64 20.41 -46.55
CA ASN A 318 25.86 20.48 -47.99
C ASN A 318 24.54 20.21 -48.73
N SER A 319 24.16 21.19 -49.54
CA SER A 319 23.05 21.18 -50.49
C SER A 319 23.40 20.42 -51.77
N GLY A 320 22.39 19.87 -52.45
CA GLY A 320 22.45 19.46 -53.85
C GLY A 320 22.09 17.98 -54.09
N THR A 321 20.83 17.66 -54.42
CA THR A 321 20.26 17.44 -55.78
C THR A 321 20.64 16.11 -56.46
N GLU A 322 19.60 15.27 -56.69
CA GLU A 322 19.29 14.41 -57.87
C GLU A 322 20.37 13.44 -58.41
N ARG A 323 20.14 12.19 -58.87
CA ARG A 323 18.99 11.41 -59.40
C ARG A 323 19.44 9.91 -59.57
N PRO A 324 18.55 8.97 -59.96
CA PRO A 324 18.71 7.52 -59.72
C PRO A 324 19.35 6.71 -60.88
N ARG A 325 19.93 5.54 -60.57
CA ARG A 325 20.24 4.46 -61.55
C ARG A 325 19.95 3.11 -60.87
N ARG A 326 18.95 2.34 -61.29
CA ARG A 326 18.71 1.53 -62.52
C ARG A 326 18.99 0.06 -62.21
N VAL A 327 17.90 -0.71 -62.18
CA VAL A 327 17.79 -2.17 -62.13
C VAL A 327 18.39 -2.76 -63.42
N SER A 328 19.09 -3.89 -63.31
CA SER A 328 19.34 -4.79 -64.44
C SER A 328 19.20 -6.26 -64.01
N ASP A 329 18.30 -6.94 -64.70
CA ASP A 329 18.05 -8.39 -64.69
C ASP A 329 19.19 -9.21 -65.32
N ARG A 330 19.50 -10.37 -64.69
CA ARG A 330 19.69 -11.75 -65.25
C ARG A 330 20.76 -12.04 -66.32
N PRO A 331 21.14 -13.32 -66.59
CA PRO A 331 20.48 -14.64 -66.34
C PRO A 331 20.77 -15.31 -65.00
#